data_AF-A0A1I7UY70-F1
#
_entry.id   AF-A0A1I7UY70-F1
#
_cell.length_a   1.000
_cell.length_b   1.000
_cell.length_c   1.000
_cell.angle_alpha   90.00
_cell.angle_beta   90.00
_cell.angle_gamma   90.00
#
_symmetry.space_group_name_H-M   'P 1'
#
loop_
_entity.id
_entity.type
_entity.pdbx_description
1 polymer ?
#
loop_
_entity_poly.entity_id
_entity_poly.type
_entity_poly.pdbx_seq_one_letter_code
_entity_poly.pdbx_strand_id
1 'polypeptide(L)'
;MESGDISSTALYKNNEEWKDIYPIYPSKDEEVAVKIAVTEDFIDAFAYFRAALLKNEKSTRLMSLLGDCIRLNPANYTVWQYHLDLKKEMRYLYDIILES
;
A
#
# COMPACT_ATOMS: atom_id res chain seq x y z
N MET A 1 1.68 11.00 -27.27
CA MET A 1 2.03 10.02 -26.23
C MET A 1 1.18 10.39 -25.03
N GLU A 2 0.14 9.61 -24.79
CA GLU A 2 -0.86 9.89 -23.76
C GLU A 2 -0.23 9.84 -22.37
N SER A 3 -0.52 10.90 -21.64
CA SER A 3 -0.37 11.19 -20.24
C SER A 3 -0.32 9.96 -19.31
N GLY A 4 0.87 9.59 -18.86
CA GLY A 4 1.03 8.94 -17.56
C GLY A 4 1.05 10.03 -16.49
N ASP A 5 -0.09 10.71 -16.34
CA ASP A 5 -0.28 11.78 -15.39
C ASP A 5 0.14 11.27 -14.01
N ILE A 6 1.06 12.01 -13.40
CA ILE A 6 1.51 11.77 -12.04
C ILE A 6 0.24 11.92 -11.23
N SER A 7 -0.36 10.81 -10.78
CA SER A 7 -1.55 10.87 -9.94
C SER A 7 -1.20 11.82 -8.80
N SER A 8 -1.84 12.97 -8.87
CA SER A 8 -1.64 14.11 -8.00
C SER A 8 -1.49 13.61 -6.57
N THR A 9 -0.40 14.03 -5.93
CA THR A 9 0.06 13.76 -4.57
C THR A 9 -1.01 14.04 -3.52
N ALA A 10 -2.10 13.27 -3.53
CA ALA A 10 -3.12 13.27 -2.50
C ALA A 10 -2.69 12.22 -1.48
N LEU A 11 -2.27 12.71 -0.32
CA LEU A 11 -2.05 11.87 0.85
C LEU A 11 -3.27 10.96 1.05
N TYR A 12 -3.03 9.68 1.33
CA TYR A 12 -4.04 8.67 1.63
C TYR A 12 -4.96 9.12 2.78
N LYS A 13 -4.45 9.94 3.70
CA LYS A 13 -5.25 10.60 4.75
C LYS A 13 -6.40 11.47 4.24
N ASN A 14 -6.29 11.99 3.01
CA ASN A 14 -7.29 12.83 2.38
C ASN A 14 -8.21 12.04 1.42
N ASN A 15 -7.90 10.76 1.16
CA ASN A 15 -8.71 9.93 0.27
C ASN A 15 -9.93 9.38 1.03
N GLU A 16 -11.13 9.61 0.48
CA GLU A 16 -12.38 9.14 1.07
C GLU A 16 -12.45 7.61 1.14
N GLU A 17 -11.82 6.93 0.18
CA GLU A 17 -11.76 5.47 0.14
C GLU A 17 -10.98 4.87 1.31
N TRP A 18 -10.18 5.64 2.04
CA TRP A 18 -9.35 5.15 3.15
C TRP A 18 -9.83 5.60 4.52
N LYS A 19 -11.00 6.24 4.61
CA LYS A 19 -11.61 6.72 5.87
C LYS A 19 -11.98 5.59 6.84
N ASP A 20 -12.13 4.35 6.35
CA ASP A 20 -12.48 3.19 7.16
C ASP A 20 -11.28 2.56 7.88
N ILE A 21 -10.05 2.92 7.50
CA ILE A 21 -8.82 2.38 8.06
C ILE A 21 -8.10 3.45 8.89
N TYR A 22 -7.67 3.07 10.09
CA TYR A 22 -6.83 3.93 10.93
C TYR A 22 -5.36 3.70 10.58
N PRO A 23 -4.65 4.71 10.05
CA PRO A 23 -3.24 4.56 9.68
C PRO A 23 -2.38 4.30 10.92
N ILE A 24 -1.36 3.45 10.74
CA ILE A 24 -0.44 3.06 11.82
C ILE A 24 0.91 3.71 11.58
N TYR A 25 1.08 4.87 12.20
CA TYR A 25 2.34 5.60 12.14
C TYR A 25 3.42 4.93 13.02
N PRO A 26 4.71 5.14 12.69
CA PRO A 26 5.81 4.67 13.55
C PRO A 26 5.66 5.18 14.98
N SER A 27 5.83 4.30 15.97
CA SER A 27 5.72 4.67 17.40
C SER A 27 7.00 5.35 17.89
N LYS A 28 6.95 5.99 19.07
CA LYS A 28 8.16 6.54 19.72
C LYS A 28 9.18 5.46 20.07
N ASP A 29 8.73 4.24 20.36
CA ASP A 29 9.60 3.11 20.65
C ASP A 29 10.33 2.60 19.39
N GLU A 30 9.81 2.91 18.20
CA GLU A 30 10.46 2.66 16.91
C GLU A 30 11.46 3.76 16.52
N GLU A 31 11.64 4.82 17.32
CA GLU A 31 12.68 5.83 17.10
C GLU A 31 14.06 5.27 17.46
N VAL A 32 14.64 4.53 16.51
CA VAL A 32 15.98 3.95 16.61
C VAL A 32 17.07 4.94 16.20
N ALA A 33 18.32 4.61 16.56
CA ALA A 33 19.50 5.43 16.27
C ALA A 33 19.72 5.74 14.77
N VAL A 34 19.15 4.93 13.86
CA VAL A 34 19.27 5.11 12.41
C VAL A 34 17.93 5.58 11.83
N LYS A 35 17.54 6.81 12.16
CA LYS A 35 16.33 7.44 11.62
C LYS A 35 16.56 7.87 10.17
N ILE A 36 15.71 7.39 9.27
CA ILE A 36 15.72 7.80 7.86
C ILE A 36 14.86 9.05 7.73
N ALA A 37 15.40 10.11 7.16
CA ALA A 37 14.63 11.28 6.76
C ALA A 37 13.77 10.92 5.55
N VAL A 38 12.52 10.55 5.79
CA VAL A 38 11.53 10.16 4.78
C VAL A 38 10.55 11.31 4.52
N THR A 39 9.96 11.33 3.33
CA THR A 39 8.94 12.31 2.95
C THR A 39 7.60 12.03 3.62
N GLU A 40 6.71 13.03 3.69
CA GLU A 40 5.36 12.84 4.25
C GLU A 40 4.58 11.77 3.48
N ASP A 41 4.65 11.77 2.14
CA ASP A 41 4.01 10.76 1.29
C ASP A 41 4.46 9.34 1.62
N PHE A 42 5.74 9.17 1.95
CA PHE A 42 6.29 7.89 2.36
C PHE A 42 5.68 7.43 3.68
N ILE A 43 5.68 8.31 4.69
CA ILE A 43 5.14 8.00 6.01
C ILE A 43 3.66 7.61 5.89
N ASP A 44 2.90 8.37 5.10
CA ASP A 44 1.48 8.16 4.92
C ASP A 44 1.19 6.82 4.22
N ALA A 45 1.77 6.58 3.04
CA ALA A 45 1.58 5.34 2.30
C ALA A 45 1.96 4.10 3.14
N PHE A 46 3.09 4.14 3.86
CA PHE A 46 3.51 3.02 4.70
C PHE A 46 2.66 2.86 5.97
N ALA A 47 2.09 3.94 6.52
CA ALA A 47 1.17 3.85 7.65
C ALA A 47 -0.16 3.19 7.25
N TYR A 48 -0.67 3.49 6.05
CA TYR A 48 -1.83 2.81 5.48
C TYR A 48 -1.53 1.35 5.11
N PHE A 49 -0.34 1.06 4.59
CA PHE A 49 0.09 -0.32 4.31
C PHE A 49 0.12 -1.17 5.59
N ARG A 50 0.71 -0.65 6.68
CA ARG A 50 0.71 -1.31 7.99
C ARG A 50 -0.71 -1.58 8.50
N ALA A 51 -1.61 -0.61 8.32
CA ALA A 51 -3.00 -0.76 8.75
C ALA A 51 -3.77 -1.80 7.92
N ALA A 52 -3.58 -1.82 6.60
CA ALA A 52 -4.17 -2.82 5.72
C ALA A 52 -3.64 -4.23 5.99
N LEU A 53 -2.34 -4.35 6.31
CA LEU A 53 -1.70 -5.59 6.77
C LEU A 53 -2.38 -6.14 8.03
N LEU A 54 -2.60 -5.30 9.06
CA LEU A 54 -3.26 -5.75 10.30
C LEU A 54 -4.71 -6.18 10.08
N LYS A 55 -5.43 -5.50 9.18
CA LYS A 55 -6.79 -5.91 8.79
C LYS A 55 -6.82 -7.13 7.88
N ASN A 56 -5.65 -7.62 7.43
CA ASN A 56 -5.51 -8.66 6.42
C ASN A 56 -6.42 -8.40 5.20
N GLU A 57 -6.51 -7.14 4.79
CA GLU A 57 -7.40 -6.74 3.71
C GLU A 57 -6.89 -7.28 2.37
N LYS A 58 -7.81 -7.72 1.52
CA LYS A 58 -7.51 -8.18 0.16
C LYS A 58 -8.47 -7.51 -0.81
N SER A 59 -8.04 -6.39 -1.36
CA SER A 59 -8.88 -5.53 -2.19
C SER A 59 -8.11 -4.94 -3.36
N THR A 60 -8.83 -4.49 -4.38
CA THR A 60 -8.24 -3.80 -5.54
C THR A 60 -7.57 -2.49 -5.13
N ARG A 61 -8.13 -1.75 -4.16
CA ARG A 61 -7.53 -0.51 -3.63
C ARG A 61 -6.19 -0.78 -2.94
N LEU A 62 -6.06 -1.90 -2.21
CA LEU A 62 -4.79 -2.30 -1.61
C LEU A 62 -3.74 -2.62 -2.68
N MET A 63 -4.13 -3.22 -3.80
CA MET A 63 -3.20 -3.48 -4.90
C MET A 63 -2.60 -2.19 -5.48
N SER A 64 -3.40 -1.13 -5.59
CA SER A 64 -2.91 0.20 -5.97
C SER A 64 -1.94 0.77 -4.93
N LEU A 65 -2.30 0.71 -3.63
CA LEU A 65 -1.43 1.16 -2.53
C LEU A 65 -0.08 0.42 -2.53
N LEU A 66 -0.07 -0.90 -2.73
CA LEU A 66 1.16 -1.68 -2.80
C LEU A 66 2.04 -1.24 -3.99
N GLY A 67 1.42 -0.94 -5.13
CA GLY A 67 2.12 -0.37 -6.28
C GLY A 67 2.81 0.95 -5.94
N ASP A 68 2.18 1.80 -5.13
CA ASP A 68 2.74 3.07 -4.68
C ASP A 68 3.88 2.86 -3.67
N CYS A 69 3.71 1.96 -2.71
CA CYS A 69 4.75 1.58 -1.76
C CYS A 69 5.99 1.00 -2.45
N ILE A 70 5.80 0.20 -3.52
CA ILE A 70 6.92 -0.32 -4.34
C ILE A 70 7.65 0.83 -5.04
N ARG A 71 6.95 1.83 -5.57
CA ARG A 71 7.60 2.99 -6.20
C ARG A 71 8.38 3.83 -5.18
N LEU A 72 7.86 3.95 -3.95
CA LEU A 72 8.48 4.69 -2.85
C LEU A 72 9.70 3.96 -2.25
N ASN A 73 9.67 2.63 -2.18
CA ASN A 73 10.82 1.82 -1.77
C ASN A 73 10.84 0.46 -2.50
N PRO A 74 11.46 0.40 -3.69
CA PRO A 74 11.53 -0.81 -4.48
C PRO A 74 12.31 -1.95 -3.81
N ALA A 75 13.16 -1.64 -2.83
CA ALA A 75 13.96 -2.61 -2.10
C ALA A 75 13.19 -3.30 -0.96
N ASN A 76 11.96 -2.87 -0.65
CA ASN A 76 11.16 -3.47 0.40
C ASN A 76 10.56 -4.81 -0.05
N TYR A 77 11.21 -5.92 0.33
CA TYR A 77 10.77 -7.27 -0.03
C TYR A 77 9.40 -7.65 0.55
N THR A 78 9.00 -7.06 1.69
CA THR A 78 7.71 -7.37 2.32
C THR A 78 6.55 -6.87 1.48
N VAL A 79 6.68 -5.66 0.91
CA VAL A 79 5.68 -5.09 0.01
C VAL A 79 5.56 -5.94 -1.27
N TRP A 80 6.71 -6.35 -1.84
CA TRP A 80 6.73 -7.21 -3.03
C TRP A 80 6.05 -8.55 -2.81
N GLN A 81 6.36 -9.22 -1.69
CA GLN A 81 5.75 -10.49 -1.35
C GLN A 81 4.23 -10.36 -1.25
N TYR A 82 3.75 -9.36 -0.51
CA TYR A 82 2.31 -9.12 -0.35
C TYR A 82 1.61 -8.80 -1.68
N HIS A 83 2.27 -8.04 -2.54
CA HIS A 83 1.74 -7.69 -3.86
C HIS A 83 1.61 -8.91 -4.79
N LEU A 84 2.59 -9.82 -4.77
CA LEU A 84 2.52 -11.07 -5.54
C LEU A 84 1.42 -12.00 -5.02
N ASP A 85 1.30 -12.13 -3.69
CA ASP A 85 0.28 -12.97 -3.06
C ASP A 85 -1.12 -12.46 -3.37
N LEU A 86 -1.35 -11.14 -3.22
CA LEU A 86 -2.63 -10.50 -3.55
C LEU A 86 -2.98 -10.69 -5.04
N LYS A 87 -2.01 -10.54 -5.94
CA LYS A 87 -2.22 -10.76 -7.39
C LYS A 87 -2.61 -12.20 -7.71
N LYS A 88 -1.99 -13.17 -7.05
CA LYS A 88 -2.27 -14.59 -7.24
C LYS A 88 -3.69 -14.92 -6.78
N GLU A 89 -4.09 -14.41 -5.62
CA GLU A 89 -5.41 -14.66 -5.05
C GLU A 89 -6.53 -14.01 -5.85
N MET A 90 -6.34 -12.76 -6.27
CA MET A 90 -7.31 -12.08 -7.14
C MET A 90 -7.50 -12.85 -8.45
N ARG A 91 -6.40 -13.28 -9.10
CA ARG A 91 -6.47 -14.09 -10.32
C ARG A 91 -7.24 -15.39 -10.11
N TYR A 92 -6.92 -16.12 -9.04
CA TYR A 92 -7.58 -17.38 -8.72
C TYR A 92 -9.10 -17.23 -8.57
N LEU A 93 -9.57 -16.16 -7.93
CA LEU A 93 -11.00 -15.88 -7.81
C LEU A 93 -11.65 -15.56 -9.16
N TYR A 94 -10.97 -14.78 -10.02
CA TYR A 94 -11.47 -14.51 -11.38
C TYR A 94 -11.56 -15.77 -12.23
N ASP A 95 -10.55 -16.65 -12.15
CA ASP A 95 -10.53 -17.90 -12.90
C ASP A 95 -11.72 -18.79 -12.49
N ILE A 96 -12.03 -18.89 -11.19
CA ILE A 96 -13.21 -19.64 -10.70
C ILE A 96 -14.53 -19.05 -11.22
N ILE A 97 -14.69 -17.72 -11.14
CA ILE A 97 -15.95 -17.06 -11.52
C ILE A 97 -16.20 -17.16 -13.03
N LEU A 98 -15.14 -17.14 -13.85
CA LEU A 98 -15.25 -17.21 -15.30
C LEU A 98 -15.41 -18.65 -15.84
N GLU A 99 -15.01 -19.65 -15.07
CA GLU A 99 -15.19 -21.07 -15.39
C GLU A 99 -16.52 -21.66 -14.89
N SER A 100 -17.34 -20.90 -14.14
CA SER A 100 -18.67 -21.31 -13.62
C SER A 100 -19.84 -20.73 -14.41
#